data_AF-R8BPG6-F1
#
_entry.id   AF-R8BPG6-F1
#
_cell.length_a   1.000
_cell.length_b   1.000
_cell.length_c   1.000
_cell.angle_alpha   90.00
_cell.angle_beta   90.00
_cell.angle_gamma   90.00
#
_symmetry.space_group_name_H-M   'P 1'
#
loop_
_entity.id
_entity.type
_entity.pdbx_description
1 polymer ?
#
loop_
_entity_poly.entity_id
_entity_poly.type
_entity_poly.pdbx_seq_one_letter_code
_entity_poly.pdbx_strand_id
1 'polypeptide(L)'
;MRWGCRTGSVDTIRLTVKYGADVNIVGDENLTGAKILTLSLAAKHRRADAFECLLRLGSWFHDVDLPPDIRAQQASHLVTHVCKCAASNNQSERDVVRIFYDWALDWQVKRCGHGPDVYWPLVKLIASGVSVDVVRLLLDRGADVNRLDSYKHITFLSPLSAAIFANSADVFRLLISRGANIHGTPLSKPTFGCLHVPVFAAAHMIATSEHGIEMMRLCLDNGADINQTVLLVGLPSGIVYEHSRWNCDRYPQSYLGTPIWVFLDSITSWSEDSVPDLIEALDFLHEQKASTATPAVGFPHYYEGPIYPQFLQPVKLLEMLLNKWYVRILRLPRGLEVIATLINHGAAEDTTWFLVRYSLRSPWPFLGSKRLDREQVWEGLAKLAETFITNLPPDQLNKVLCGYINELWLENRRVIRLNEAVIGFMLAAGANINARFGALGMEAPGGKTILQMICAELNTPVPGRGLRPHSTNGLLRFLISREADPHLLFQGKTCFDILLEDLGRYHIDTQEELIAWTRILMGDRGVIPRGTSHWLEGP
;
A
#
# COMPACT_ATOMS: atom_id res chain seq x y z
N MET A 1 -13.29 47.10 22.06
CA MET A 1 -13.64 46.21 20.94
C MET A 1 -13.06 44.80 21.03
N ARG A 2 -11.75 44.57 20.85
CA ARG A 2 -11.14 43.21 20.81
C ARG A 2 -11.51 42.33 22.01
N TRP A 3 -11.31 42.83 23.22
CA TRP A 3 -11.64 42.08 24.44
C TRP A 3 -13.12 41.68 24.49
N GLY A 4 -14.03 42.61 24.17
CA GLY A 4 -15.48 42.35 24.13
C GLY A 4 -15.86 41.25 23.13
N CYS A 5 -15.24 41.23 21.95
CA CYS A 5 -15.46 40.17 20.95
C CYS A 5 -14.98 38.79 21.43
N ARG A 6 -13.92 38.73 22.25
CA ARG A 6 -13.37 37.47 22.78
C ARG A 6 -14.17 36.91 23.94
N THR A 7 -14.56 37.79 24.86
CA THR A 7 -15.27 37.42 26.08
C THR A 7 -16.76 37.24 25.86
N GLY A 8 -17.31 37.78 24.76
CA GLY A 8 -18.75 37.82 24.52
C GLY A 8 -19.44 39.00 25.23
N SER A 9 -18.69 39.96 25.76
CA SER A 9 -19.26 41.10 26.51
C SER A 9 -19.93 42.10 25.57
N VAL A 10 -21.25 41.94 25.41
CA VAL A 10 -22.12 42.81 24.61
C VAL A 10 -22.04 44.27 25.07
N ASP A 11 -22.06 44.52 26.37
CA ASP A 11 -21.99 45.87 26.93
C ASP A 11 -20.68 46.56 26.57
N THR A 12 -19.56 45.84 26.65
CA THR A 12 -18.25 46.39 26.31
C THR A 12 -18.14 46.68 24.82
N ILE A 13 -18.73 45.84 23.96
CA ILE A 13 -18.79 46.10 22.52
C ILE A 13 -19.57 47.41 22.27
N ARG A 14 -20.81 47.50 22.78
CA ARG A 14 -21.68 48.69 22.63
C ARG A 14 -21.02 49.96 23.13
N LEU A 15 -20.42 49.90 24.31
CA LEU A 15 -19.74 51.04 24.93
C LEU A 15 -18.53 51.46 24.08
N THR A 16 -17.74 50.52 23.58
CA THR A 16 -16.59 50.87 22.73
C THR A 16 -17.00 51.47 21.38
N VAL A 17 -18.07 51.00 20.75
CA VAL A 17 -18.63 51.64 19.54
C VAL A 17 -19.11 53.06 19.84
N LYS A 18 -19.78 53.27 20.99
CA LYS A 18 -20.22 54.61 21.42
C LYS A 18 -19.06 55.60 21.57
N TYR A 19 -17.88 55.14 21.98
CA TYR A 19 -16.67 55.96 22.07
C TYR A 19 -15.88 56.04 20.75
N GLY A 20 -16.46 55.60 19.63
CA GLY A 20 -15.88 55.76 18.29
C GLY A 20 -14.98 54.61 17.82
N ALA A 21 -15.02 53.44 18.45
CA ALA A 21 -14.32 52.27 17.92
C ALA A 21 -15.00 51.76 16.64
N ASP A 22 -14.18 51.42 15.64
CA ASP A 22 -14.65 50.79 14.41
C ASP A 22 -15.32 49.43 14.73
N VAL A 23 -16.54 49.26 14.22
CA VAL A 23 -17.36 48.06 14.44
C VAL A 23 -16.90 46.89 13.58
N ASN A 24 -16.20 47.15 12.47
CA ASN A 24 -15.81 46.14 11.48
C ASN A 24 -14.42 45.59 11.72
N ILE A 25 -13.48 46.41 12.20
CA ILE A 25 -12.07 46.04 12.29
C ILE A 25 -11.47 46.35 13.65
N VAL A 26 -10.56 45.48 14.06
CA VAL A 26 -9.68 45.69 15.22
C VAL A 26 -8.24 45.41 14.80
N GLY A 27 -7.26 46.06 15.41
CA GLY A 27 -5.85 45.70 15.15
C GLY A 27 -5.54 44.25 15.55
N ASP A 28 -4.38 43.76 15.15
CA ASP A 28 -3.81 42.47 15.55
C ASP A 28 -3.05 42.56 16.89
N GLU A 29 -2.85 41.43 17.57
CA GLU A 29 -2.12 41.32 18.84
C GLU A 29 -0.62 41.53 18.68
N ASN A 30 -0.07 41.16 17.53
CA ASN A 30 1.37 41.14 17.30
C ASN A 30 1.97 42.50 16.89
N LEU A 31 1.22 43.60 17.06
CA LEU A 31 1.67 44.97 16.72
C LEU A 31 2.13 45.15 15.25
N THR A 32 1.76 44.22 14.36
CA THR A 32 2.09 44.21 12.93
C THR A 32 1.31 45.24 12.11
N GLY A 33 0.34 45.92 12.72
CA GLY A 33 -0.58 46.83 12.02
C GLY A 33 -1.71 46.14 11.24
N ALA A 34 -1.80 44.81 11.27
CA ALA A 34 -2.86 44.07 10.57
C ALA A 34 -4.24 44.35 11.21
N LYS A 35 -5.21 44.77 10.40
CA LYS A 35 -6.62 44.94 10.79
C LYS A 35 -7.33 43.59 10.63
N ILE A 36 -8.09 43.12 11.62
CA ILE A 36 -8.86 41.86 11.61
C ILE A 36 -10.34 42.17 11.75
N LEU A 37 -11.19 41.48 11.00
CA LEU A 37 -12.65 41.59 11.15
C LEU A 37 -13.12 41.22 12.56
N THR A 38 -13.87 42.11 13.20
CA THR A 38 -14.50 41.91 14.51
C THR A 38 -15.42 40.69 14.52
N LEU A 39 -16.19 40.49 13.45
CA LEU A 39 -17.04 39.32 13.23
C LEU A 39 -16.22 38.03 13.18
N SER A 40 -15.06 38.04 12.50
CA SER A 40 -14.16 36.89 12.48
C SER A 40 -13.61 36.57 13.86
N LEU A 41 -13.35 37.59 14.69
CA LEU A 41 -12.87 37.41 16.06
C LEU A 41 -13.97 36.84 16.97
N ALA A 42 -15.19 37.36 16.88
CA ALA A 42 -16.33 36.85 17.63
C ALA A 42 -16.65 35.39 17.26
N ALA A 43 -16.62 35.05 15.95
CA ALA A 43 -16.77 33.68 15.47
C ALA A 43 -15.61 32.78 15.91
N LYS A 44 -14.36 33.26 15.88
CA LYS A 44 -13.18 32.49 16.34
C LYS A 44 -13.32 32.06 17.80
N HIS A 45 -13.88 32.93 18.64
CA HIS A 45 -14.12 32.66 20.06
C HIS A 45 -15.53 32.12 20.36
N ARG A 46 -16.30 31.79 19.31
CA ARG A 46 -17.63 31.14 19.38
C ARG A 46 -18.64 31.93 20.24
N ARG A 47 -18.64 33.25 20.10
CA ARG A 47 -19.51 34.15 20.87
C ARG A 47 -20.68 34.60 20.03
N ALA A 48 -21.81 33.87 20.05
CA ALA A 48 -23.01 34.26 19.30
C ALA A 48 -23.54 35.63 19.72
N ASP A 49 -23.61 35.93 21.02
CA ASP A 49 -24.14 37.21 21.50
C ASP A 49 -23.31 38.40 21.00
N ALA A 50 -21.98 38.26 20.99
CA ALA A 50 -21.09 39.27 20.44
C ALA A 50 -21.22 39.36 18.92
N PHE A 51 -21.33 38.21 18.23
CA PHE A 51 -21.50 38.14 16.78
C PHE A 51 -22.79 38.85 16.35
N GLU A 52 -23.91 38.57 17.01
CA GLU A 52 -25.19 39.21 16.75
C GLU A 52 -25.18 40.70 17.13
N CYS A 53 -24.57 41.05 18.27
CA CYS A 53 -24.42 42.44 18.69
C CYS A 53 -23.67 43.27 17.63
N LEU A 54 -22.56 42.75 17.09
CA LEU A 54 -21.80 43.41 16.04
C LEU A 54 -22.65 43.64 14.78
N LEU A 55 -23.44 42.66 14.36
CA LEU A 55 -24.34 42.81 13.20
C LEU A 55 -25.42 43.86 13.45
N ARG A 56 -26.05 43.84 14.62
CA ARG A 56 -27.05 44.85 15.03
C ARG A 56 -26.46 46.26 15.12
N LEU A 57 -25.17 46.39 15.43
CA LEU A 57 -24.44 47.66 15.45
C LEU A 57 -23.96 48.09 14.05
N GLY A 58 -24.32 47.36 13.00
CA GLY A 58 -23.96 47.69 11.63
C GLY A 58 -22.58 47.20 11.22
N SER A 59 -22.14 46.03 11.70
CA SER A 59 -20.95 45.38 11.15
C SER A 59 -21.25 44.73 9.79
N TRP A 60 -20.53 45.16 8.74
CA TRP A 60 -20.66 44.68 7.36
C TRP A 60 -19.28 44.53 6.72
N PHE A 61 -19.14 43.63 5.75
CA PHE A 61 -17.86 43.31 5.11
C PHE A 61 -17.56 44.13 3.84
N HIS A 62 -18.59 44.69 3.18
CA HIS A 62 -18.41 45.32 1.86
C HIS A 62 -17.71 46.69 1.91
N ASP A 63 -17.92 47.48 2.97
CA ASP A 63 -17.39 48.85 3.13
C ASP A 63 -16.15 48.91 4.05
N VAL A 64 -15.52 47.77 4.31
CA VAL A 64 -14.32 47.75 5.14
C VAL A 64 -13.12 48.24 4.32
N ASP A 65 -12.44 49.26 4.84
CA ASP A 65 -11.19 49.81 4.29
C ASP A 65 -10.01 48.83 4.45
N LEU A 66 -10.08 47.75 3.67
CA LEU A 66 -9.08 46.70 3.51
C LEU A 66 -8.81 46.46 2.01
N PRO A 67 -7.55 46.20 1.62
CA PRO A 67 -7.21 45.74 0.28
C PRO A 67 -8.05 44.51 -0.14
N PRO A 68 -8.47 44.40 -1.42
CA PRO A 68 -9.33 43.31 -1.89
C PRO A 68 -8.82 41.91 -1.51
N ASP A 69 -7.52 41.64 -1.66
CA ASP A 69 -6.93 40.33 -1.33
C ASP A 69 -7.02 39.99 0.16
N ILE A 70 -6.74 40.98 1.02
CA ILE A 70 -6.83 40.84 2.48
C ILE A 70 -8.29 40.64 2.88
N ARG A 71 -9.21 41.37 2.26
CA ARG A 71 -10.66 41.24 2.49
C ARG A 71 -11.15 39.84 2.12
N ALA A 72 -10.72 39.30 0.98
CA ALA A 72 -11.03 37.94 0.55
C ALA A 72 -10.48 36.89 1.53
N GLN A 73 -9.22 37.05 1.96
CA GLN A 73 -8.60 36.15 2.96
C GLN A 73 -9.37 36.17 4.28
N GLN A 74 -9.75 37.34 4.78
CA GLN A 74 -10.49 37.45 6.04
C GLN A 74 -11.94 36.97 5.94
N ALA A 75 -12.58 37.13 4.78
CA ALA A 75 -13.88 36.53 4.51
C ALA A 75 -13.79 34.99 4.54
N SER A 76 -12.72 34.40 3.97
CA SER A 76 -12.44 32.96 4.08
C SER A 76 -12.21 32.49 5.52
N HIS A 77 -11.44 33.27 6.32
CA HIS A 77 -11.24 32.98 7.75
C HIS A 77 -12.55 33.06 8.55
N LEU A 78 -13.36 34.08 8.31
CA LEU A 78 -14.68 34.21 8.92
C LEU A 78 -15.53 32.98 8.63
N VAL A 79 -15.69 32.59 7.35
CA VAL A 79 -16.46 31.41 6.96
C VAL A 79 -15.92 30.19 7.70
N THR A 80 -14.61 29.99 7.73
CA THR A 80 -13.97 28.89 8.48
C THR A 80 -14.33 28.91 9.97
N HIS A 81 -14.36 30.07 10.61
CA HIS A 81 -14.71 30.19 12.04
C HIS A 81 -16.20 29.97 12.31
N VAL A 82 -17.08 30.57 11.51
CA VAL A 82 -18.54 30.35 11.57
C VAL A 82 -18.85 28.86 11.43
N CYS A 83 -18.22 28.24 10.43
CA CYS A 83 -18.30 26.81 10.17
C CYS A 83 -17.79 25.97 11.36
N LYS A 84 -16.67 26.32 12.01
CA LYS A 84 -16.21 25.64 13.23
C LYS A 84 -17.18 25.77 14.41
N CYS A 85 -17.95 26.86 14.49
CA CYS A 85 -19.00 26.99 15.51
C CYS A 85 -20.13 25.97 15.29
N ALA A 86 -20.39 25.59 14.04
CA ALA A 86 -21.35 24.55 13.67
C ALA A 86 -21.01 23.15 14.24
N ALA A 87 -19.71 22.86 14.40
CA ALA A 87 -19.21 21.60 14.94
C ALA A 87 -19.25 21.54 16.48
N SER A 88 -19.69 22.61 17.16
CA SER A 88 -19.79 22.63 18.62
C SER A 88 -21.00 21.85 19.12
N ASN A 89 -20.91 21.30 20.34
CA ASN A 89 -22.04 20.69 21.04
C ASN A 89 -22.92 21.74 21.75
N ASN A 90 -22.48 22.99 21.83
CA ASN A 90 -23.22 24.06 22.48
C ASN A 90 -24.18 24.73 21.49
N GLN A 91 -25.47 24.74 21.82
CA GLN A 91 -26.51 25.34 20.98
C GLN A 91 -26.25 26.84 20.72
N SER A 92 -25.75 27.59 21.71
CA SER A 92 -25.45 29.00 21.53
C SER A 92 -24.28 29.23 20.56
N GLU A 93 -23.35 28.27 20.43
CA GLU A 93 -22.27 28.37 19.46
C GLU A 93 -22.78 28.06 18.05
N ARG A 94 -23.69 27.08 17.90
CA ARG A 94 -24.33 26.76 16.61
C ARG A 94 -25.16 27.90 16.06
N ASP A 95 -25.75 28.71 16.94
CA ASP A 95 -26.55 29.87 16.55
C ASP A 95 -25.75 30.88 15.72
N VAL A 96 -24.41 30.92 15.83
CA VAL A 96 -23.55 31.76 14.96
C VAL A 96 -23.77 31.45 13.47
N VAL A 97 -23.96 30.18 13.11
CA VAL A 97 -24.20 29.75 11.72
C VAL A 97 -25.55 30.24 11.24
N ARG A 98 -26.59 30.07 12.08
CA ARG A 98 -27.94 30.55 11.79
C ARG A 98 -27.92 32.07 11.63
N ILE A 99 -27.36 32.80 12.58
CA ILE A 99 -27.23 34.27 12.55
C ILE A 99 -26.48 34.71 11.29
N PHE A 100 -25.36 34.08 10.93
CA PHE A 100 -24.61 34.41 9.73
C PHE A 100 -25.48 34.35 8.46
N TYR A 101 -26.34 33.34 8.37
CA TYR A 101 -27.21 33.13 7.22
C TYR A 101 -28.51 33.92 7.25
N ASP A 102 -29.09 34.15 8.44
CA ASP A 102 -30.29 34.98 8.62
C ASP A 102 -30.01 36.44 8.22
N TRP A 103 -28.78 36.90 8.47
CA TRP A 103 -28.30 38.22 8.08
C TRP A 103 -27.75 38.28 6.64
N ALA A 104 -27.88 37.20 5.86
CA ALA A 104 -27.44 37.10 4.47
C ALA A 104 -25.95 37.48 4.24
N LEU A 105 -25.08 37.22 5.22
CA LEU A 105 -23.66 37.55 5.13
C LEU A 105 -22.94 36.71 4.07
N ASP A 106 -23.51 35.56 3.70
CA ASP A 106 -23.00 34.70 2.62
C ASP A 106 -22.95 35.43 1.27
N TRP A 107 -23.92 36.31 1.00
CA TRP A 107 -23.89 37.15 -0.20
C TRP A 107 -22.72 38.15 -0.19
N GLN A 108 -22.38 38.70 0.98
CA GLN A 108 -21.25 39.63 1.09
C GLN A 108 -19.93 38.92 0.88
N VAL A 109 -19.76 37.74 1.48
CA VAL A 109 -18.58 36.91 1.27
C VAL A 109 -18.43 36.63 -0.23
N LYS A 110 -19.52 36.23 -0.94
CA LYS A 110 -19.55 35.98 -2.40
C LYS A 110 -19.01 37.14 -3.24
N ARG A 111 -19.16 38.38 -2.78
CA ARG A 111 -18.71 39.59 -3.50
C ARG A 111 -17.28 40.01 -3.19
N CYS A 112 -16.66 39.47 -2.14
CA CYS A 112 -15.31 39.86 -1.71
C CYS A 112 -14.18 39.22 -2.55
N GLY A 113 -14.47 38.33 -3.50
CA GLY A 113 -13.45 37.66 -4.33
C GLY A 113 -13.57 37.97 -5.83
N HIS A 114 -12.43 38.13 -6.50
CA HIS A 114 -12.32 38.01 -7.96
C HIS A 114 -12.10 36.54 -8.32
N GLY A 115 -13.17 35.82 -8.68
CA GLY A 115 -13.12 34.44 -9.17
C GLY A 115 -14.26 33.56 -8.60
N PRO A 116 -14.57 32.40 -9.20
CA PRO A 116 -15.75 31.59 -8.89
C PRO A 116 -15.80 30.97 -7.47
N ASP A 117 -14.80 31.15 -6.61
CA ASP A 117 -14.72 30.46 -5.33
C ASP A 117 -14.67 31.41 -4.13
N VAL A 118 -15.83 31.74 -3.60
CA VAL A 118 -15.92 31.80 -2.14
C VAL A 118 -15.85 30.39 -1.64
N TYR A 119 -14.69 30.07 -1.10
CA TYR A 119 -14.38 28.73 -0.63
C TYR A 119 -15.24 28.38 0.58
N TRP A 120 -16.27 27.57 0.36
CA TRP A 120 -17.00 26.96 1.46
C TRP A 120 -16.23 25.71 1.92
N PRO A 121 -15.70 25.67 3.17
CA PRO A 121 -14.77 24.63 3.62
C PRO A 121 -15.49 23.32 3.96
N LEU A 122 -16.28 22.79 3.02
CA LEU A 122 -17.19 21.67 3.21
C LEU A 122 -16.45 20.42 3.69
N VAL A 123 -15.30 20.11 3.08
CA VAL A 123 -14.43 18.98 3.46
C VAL A 123 -13.98 19.08 4.92
N LYS A 124 -13.38 20.21 5.32
CA LYS A 124 -12.87 20.42 6.68
C LYS A 124 -13.98 20.35 7.73
N LEU A 125 -15.17 20.79 7.36
CA LEU A 125 -16.34 20.75 8.23
C LEU A 125 -16.85 19.35 8.46
N ILE A 126 -17.06 18.61 7.38
CA ILE A 126 -17.53 17.22 7.47
C ILE A 126 -16.53 16.40 8.29
N ALA A 127 -15.22 16.58 8.03
CA ALA A 127 -14.15 15.92 8.79
C ALA A 127 -14.12 16.34 10.28
N SER A 128 -14.74 17.46 10.67
CA SER A 128 -14.88 17.88 12.06
C SER A 128 -16.15 17.36 12.75
N GLY A 129 -17.01 16.61 12.05
CA GLY A 129 -18.22 16.00 12.61
C GLY A 129 -19.41 16.95 12.74
N VAL A 130 -19.56 17.91 11.82
CA VAL A 130 -20.76 18.78 11.80
C VAL A 130 -22.05 17.99 11.55
N SER A 131 -23.19 18.50 12.01
CA SER A 131 -24.48 17.88 11.74
C SER A 131 -24.86 17.91 10.26
N VAL A 132 -25.67 16.93 9.85
CA VAL A 132 -26.20 16.81 8.48
C VAL A 132 -26.96 18.07 8.07
N ASP A 133 -27.67 18.72 8.99
CA ASP A 133 -28.45 19.94 8.72
C ASP A 133 -27.56 21.12 8.34
N VAL A 134 -26.38 21.23 8.98
CA VAL A 134 -25.39 22.23 8.58
C VAL A 134 -24.94 21.92 7.17
N VAL A 135 -24.49 20.69 6.89
CA VAL A 135 -24.05 20.29 5.53
C VAL A 135 -25.13 20.60 4.48
N ARG A 136 -26.40 20.28 4.77
CA ARG A 136 -27.55 20.57 3.90
C ARG A 136 -27.68 22.07 3.62
N LEU A 137 -27.63 22.90 4.66
CA LEU A 137 -27.69 24.35 4.54
C LEU A 137 -26.56 24.87 3.65
N LEU A 138 -25.34 24.37 3.80
CA LEU A 138 -24.20 24.81 2.99
C LEU A 138 -24.38 24.50 1.51
N LEU A 139 -24.84 23.28 1.21
CA LEU A 139 -25.13 22.84 -0.15
C LEU A 139 -26.29 23.66 -0.76
N ASP A 140 -27.34 23.95 0.02
CA ASP A 140 -28.46 24.80 -0.41
C ASP A 140 -28.02 26.26 -0.70
N ARG A 141 -26.92 26.71 -0.08
CA ARG A 141 -26.33 28.05 -0.32
C ARG A 141 -25.27 28.07 -1.42
N GLY A 142 -25.10 26.95 -2.13
CA GLY A 142 -24.25 26.83 -3.32
C GLY A 142 -22.83 26.36 -3.03
N ALA A 143 -22.58 25.69 -1.90
CA ALA A 143 -21.32 24.97 -1.72
C ALA A 143 -21.18 23.87 -2.78
N ASP A 144 -20.02 23.81 -3.44
CA ASP A 144 -19.73 22.78 -4.44
C ASP A 144 -19.51 21.42 -3.76
N VAL A 145 -20.38 20.47 -4.10
CA VAL A 145 -20.44 19.10 -3.58
C VAL A 145 -19.20 18.26 -3.94
N ASN A 146 -18.44 18.67 -4.96
CA ASN A 146 -17.27 17.95 -5.49
C ASN A 146 -15.94 18.71 -5.26
N ARG A 147 -15.98 19.86 -4.59
CA ARG A 147 -14.79 20.68 -4.35
C ARG A 147 -13.82 19.98 -3.41
N LEU A 148 -12.62 19.71 -3.91
CA LEU A 148 -11.55 19.13 -3.13
C LEU A 148 -10.93 20.15 -2.17
N ASP A 149 -10.53 19.70 -0.98
CA ASP A 149 -9.71 20.47 -0.04
C ASP A 149 -8.51 19.66 0.41
N SER A 150 -7.46 20.38 0.76
CA SER A 150 -6.36 19.89 1.57
C SER A 150 -6.84 19.43 2.95
N TYR A 151 -6.46 18.20 3.30
CA TYR A 151 -6.62 17.61 4.62
C TYR A 151 -5.24 17.28 5.19
N LYS A 152 -4.98 17.75 6.43
CA LYS A 152 -3.69 17.60 7.13
C LYS A 152 -2.45 17.99 6.27
N HIS A 153 -2.62 18.93 5.34
CA HIS A 153 -1.57 19.54 4.50
C HIS A 153 -0.88 18.63 3.47
N ILE A 154 -1.24 17.34 3.36
CA ILE A 154 -0.53 16.38 2.49
C ILE A 154 -1.47 15.69 1.50
N THR A 155 -2.75 15.53 1.83
CA THR A 155 -3.70 14.77 1.01
C THR A 155 -4.92 15.62 0.67
N PHE A 156 -5.46 15.49 -0.54
CA PHE A 156 -6.76 16.06 -0.89
C PHE A 156 -7.88 15.10 -0.53
N LEU A 157 -9.00 15.62 -0.04
CA LEU A 157 -10.23 14.87 0.16
C LEU A 157 -11.36 15.52 -0.65
N SER A 158 -12.26 14.68 -1.17
CA SER A 158 -13.59 15.13 -1.61
C SER A 158 -14.52 15.24 -0.40
N PRO A 159 -15.63 15.99 -0.50
CA PRO A 159 -16.63 16.02 0.56
C PRO A 159 -17.15 14.62 0.90
N LEU A 160 -17.27 13.74 -0.10
CA LEU A 160 -17.71 12.36 0.10
C LEU A 160 -16.66 11.53 0.86
N SER A 161 -15.38 11.65 0.51
CA SER A 161 -14.30 11.04 1.30
C SER A 161 -14.24 11.57 2.73
N ALA A 162 -14.49 12.86 2.95
CA ALA A 162 -14.56 13.41 4.30
C ALA A 162 -15.69 12.78 5.13
N ALA A 163 -16.85 12.47 4.51
CA ALA A 163 -17.95 11.78 5.17
C ALA A 163 -17.58 10.34 5.56
N ILE A 164 -16.77 9.67 4.74
CA ILE A 164 -16.19 8.35 5.03
C ILE A 164 -15.28 8.42 6.28
N PHE A 165 -14.34 9.37 6.33
CA PHE A 165 -13.47 9.56 7.49
C PHE A 165 -14.22 9.96 8.77
N ALA A 166 -15.32 10.71 8.61
CA ALA A 166 -16.18 11.10 9.72
C ALA A 166 -17.17 10.00 10.15
N ASN A 167 -17.19 8.84 9.46
CA ASN A 167 -18.17 7.77 9.64
C ASN A 167 -19.63 8.29 9.65
N SER A 168 -19.96 9.16 8.69
CA SER A 168 -21.28 9.80 8.63
C SER A 168 -22.05 9.35 7.40
N ALA A 169 -22.76 8.24 7.53
CA ALA A 169 -23.62 7.69 6.47
C ALA A 169 -24.71 8.68 6.02
N ASP A 170 -25.26 9.47 6.94
CA ASP A 170 -26.28 10.48 6.61
C ASP A 170 -25.71 11.63 5.76
N VAL A 171 -24.52 12.12 6.11
CA VAL A 171 -23.82 13.13 5.29
C VAL A 171 -23.44 12.53 3.94
N PHE A 172 -22.97 11.27 3.91
CA PHE A 172 -22.64 10.57 2.68
C PHE A 172 -23.86 10.50 1.74
N ARG A 173 -25.00 10.01 2.24
CA ARG A 173 -26.26 9.91 1.47
C ARG A 173 -26.75 11.28 1.01
N LEU A 174 -26.64 12.30 1.85
CA LEU A 174 -26.96 13.68 1.47
C LEU A 174 -26.08 14.13 0.30
N LEU A 175 -24.76 13.94 0.37
CA LEU A 175 -23.83 14.35 -0.69
C LEU A 175 -24.11 13.63 -2.02
N ILE A 176 -24.35 12.31 -2.00
CA ILE A 176 -24.78 11.56 -3.18
C ILE A 176 -26.07 12.14 -3.77
N SER A 177 -27.08 12.41 -2.94
CA SER A 177 -28.35 13.02 -3.39
C SER A 177 -28.18 14.41 -4.03
N ARG A 178 -27.04 15.08 -3.78
CA ARG A 178 -26.68 16.39 -4.34
C ARG A 178 -25.69 16.31 -5.51
N GLY A 179 -25.41 15.10 -6.02
CA GLY A 179 -24.55 14.90 -7.19
C GLY A 179 -23.06 14.79 -6.87
N ALA A 180 -22.70 14.34 -5.66
CA ALA A 180 -21.31 13.96 -5.37
C ALA A 180 -20.86 12.82 -6.30
N ASN A 181 -19.65 12.95 -6.85
CA ASN A 181 -19.09 11.95 -7.74
C ASN A 181 -18.50 10.79 -6.93
N ILE A 182 -19.15 9.62 -6.98
CA ILE A 182 -18.72 8.40 -6.29
C ILE A 182 -17.36 7.88 -6.75
N HIS A 183 -16.94 8.20 -7.97
CA HIS A 183 -15.64 7.81 -8.52
C HIS A 183 -14.54 8.84 -8.23
N GLY A 184 -14.89 9.98 -7.62
CA GLY A 184 -13.96 11.07 -7.30
C GLY A 184 -13.71 12.01 -8.48
N THR A 185 -13.14 13.18 -8.20
CA THR A 185 -12.81 14.18 -9.23
C THR A 185 -11.37 14.02 -9.72
N PRO A 186 -11.12 14.08 -11.04
CA PRO A 186 -9.77 13.98 -11.58
C PRO A 186 -8.92 15.17 -11.12
N LEU A 187 -7.66 14.88 -10.82
CA LEU A 187 -6.68 15.88 -10.43
C LEU A 187 -5.79 16.20 -11.63
N SER A 188 -5.61 17.50 -11.92
CA SER A 188 -4.76 17.97 -13.01
C SER A 188 -3.26 17.68 -12.80
N LYS A 189 -2.87 17.23 -11.61
CA LYS A 189 -1.49 16.89 -11.23
C LYS A 189 -1.50 15.63 -10.38
N PRO A 190 -0.48 14.75 -10.49
CA PRO A 190 -0.37 13.59 -9.62
C PRO A 190 -0.15 14.08 -8.19
N THR A 191 -1.01 13.68 -7.26
CA THR A 191 -0.91 14.02 -5.84
C THR A 191 -0.38 12.87 -5.02
N PHE A 192 0.20 13.18 -3.86
CA PHE A 192 0.57 12.21 -2.85
C PHE A 192 -0.71 11.63 -2.21
N GLY A 193 -1.25 10.58 -2.83
CA GLY A 193 -2.40 9.81 -2.35
C GLY A 193 -3.68 9.95 -3.18
N CYS A 194 -4.51 8.91 -3.10
CA CYS A 194 -5.76 8.75 -3.86
C CYS A 194 -7.03 8.85 -2.98
N LEU A 195 -6.90 9.31 -1.74
CA LEU A 195 -8.01 9.35 -0.76
C LEU A 195 -9.11 10.37 -1.10
N HIS A 196 -8.92 11.25 -2.09
CA HIS A 196 -10.00 12.09 -2.62
C HIS A 196 -11.05 11.27 -3.37
N VAL A 197 -10.69 10.09 -3.85
CA VAL A 197 -11.61 9.12 -4.44
C VAL A 197 -12.25 8.30 -3.31
N PRO A 198 -13.60 8.23 -3.24
CA PRO A 198 -14.34 7.60 -2.15
C PRO A 198 -13.96 6.13 -1.89
N VAL A 199 -13.84 5.30 -2.93
CA VAL A 199 -13.54 3.86 -2.76
C VAL A 199 -12.18 3.62 -2.13
N PHE A 200 -11.16 4.44 -2.45
CA PHE A 200 -9.85 4.33 -1.80
C PHE A 200 -9.86 4.87 -0.37
N ALA A 201 -10.65 5.90 -0.09
CA ALA A 201 -10.86 6.37 1.29
C ALA A 201 -11.54 5.30 2.15
N ALA A 202 -12.56 4.62 1.62
CA ALA A 202 -13.20 3.50 2.29
C ALA A 202 -12.22 2.34 2.51
N ALA A 203 -11.41 1.98 1.52
CA ALA A 203 -10.40 0.93 1.67
C ALA A 203 -9.36 1.26 2.75
N HIS A 204 -8.93 2.53 2.84
CA HIS A 204 -8.07 2.99 3.94
C HIS A 204 -8.76 2.86 5.30
N MET A 205 -10.06 3.20 5.38
CA MET A 205 -10.84 3.06 6.60
C MET A 205 -11.03 1.60 7.02
N ILE A 206 -11.16 0.65 6.08
CA ILE A 206 -11.22 -0.79 6.38
C ILE A 206 -9.98 -1.24 7.17
N ALA A 207 -8.80 -0.65 6.96
CA ALA A 207 -7.57 -1.00 7.70
C ALA A 207 -7.40 -0.25 9.03
N THR A 208 -8.18 0.80 9.28
CA THR A 208 -7.92 1.77 10.36
C THR A 208 -9.11 1.99 11.30
N SER A 209 -10.30 1.46 10.98
CA SER A 209 -11.53 1.64 11.75
C SER A 209 -12.50 0.47 11.58
N GLU A 210 -13.29 0.16 12.62
CA GLU A 210 -14.35 -0.87 12.61
C GLU A 210 -15.42 -0.61 11.55
N HIS A 211 -15.73 0.65 11.30
CA HIS A 211 -16.81 1.06 10.41
C HIS A 211 -16.37 1.09 8.93
N GLY A 212 -15.12 0.75 8.63
CA GLY A 212 -14.59 0.81 7.27
C GLY A 212 -15.34 -0.09 6.29
N ILE A 213 -15.73 -1.29 6.72
CA ILE A 213 -16.53 -2.22 5.90
C ILE A 213 -17.90 -1.61 5.58
N GLU A 214 -18.57 -1.01 6.56
CA GLU A 214 -19.88 -0.36 6.35
C GLU A 214 -19.78 0.80 5.35
N MET A 215 -18.78 1.67 5.51
CA MET A 215 -18.57 2.76 4.56
C MET A 215 -18.18 2.26 3.16
N MET A 216 -17.45 1.14 3.05
CA MET A 216 -17.18 0.51 1.76
C MET A 216 -18.45 -0.06 1.13
N ARG A 217 -19.29 -0.79 1.88
CA ARG A 217 -20.60 -1.25 1.39
C ARG A 217 -21.43 -0.08 0.87
N LEU A 218 -21.48 1.01 1.62
CA LEU A 218 -22.20 2.22 1.21
C LEU A 218 -21.64 2.81 -0.10
N CYS A 219 -20.33 2.77 -0.32
CA CYS A 219 -19.74 3.19 -1.61
C CYS A 219 -20.16 2.25 -2.76
N LEU A 220 -20.08 0.94 -2.55
CA LEU A 220 -20.41 -0.07 -3.56
C LEU A 220 -21.90 -0.05 -3.92
N ASP A 221 -22.79 0.11 -2.93
CA ASP A 221 -24.23 0.25 -3.13
C ASP A 221 -24.59 1.48 -3.99
N ASN A 222 -23.71 2.49 -4.02
CA ASN A 222 -23.86 3.70 -4.84
C ASN A 222 -23.02 3.65 -6.13
N GLY A 223 -22.56 2.46 -6.53
CA GLY A 223 -21.92 2.22 -7.83
C GLY A 223 -20.41 2.44 -7.87
N ALA A 224 -19.73 2.52 -6.72
CA ALA A 224 -18.27 2.53 -6.70
C ALA A 224 -17.69 1.25 -7.32
N ASP A 225 -16.61 1.37 -8.09
CA ASP A 225 -15.89 0.23 -8.62
C ASP A 225 -14.82 -0.23 -7.64
N ILE A 226 -14.99 -1.44 -7.09
CA ILE A 226 -14.04 -2.08 -6.16
C ILE A 226 -12.65 -2.32 -6.79
N ASN A 227 -12.56 -2.30 -8.12
CA ASN A 227 -11.34 -2.47 -8.89
C ASN A 227 -10.87 -1.17 -9.57
N GLN A 228 -11.41 -0.02 -9.16
CA GLN A 228 -10.98 1.29 -9.68
C GLN A 228 -9.46 1.44 -9.56
N THR A 229 -8.82 1.88 -10.63
CA THR A 229 -7.36 2.05 -10.68
C THR A 229 -6.95 3.51 -10.57
N VAL A 230 -5.80 3.74 -9.93
CA VAL A 230 -5.18 5.06 -9.83
C VAL A 230 -3.68 4.97 -10.08
N LEU A 231 -3.12 5.96 -10.77
CA LEU A 231 -1.68 6.08 -10.91
C LEU A 231 -1.07 6.63 -9.61
N LEU A 232 -0.30 5.81 -8.91
CA LEU A 232 0.48 6.23 -7.76
C LEU A 232 1.90 6.54 -8.21
N VAL A 233 2.32 7.80 -8.11
CA VAL A 233 3.70 8.23 -8.38
C VAL A 233 4.47 8.19 -7.05
N GLY A 234 5.64 7.52 -7.02
CA GLY A 234 6.36 7.09 -5.81
C GLY A 234 6.55 8.16 -4.71
N LEU A 235 6.65 7.81 -3.42
CA LEU A 235 6.96 6.53 -2.76
C LEU A 235 5.80 6.07 -1.84
N PRO A 236 5.51 4.75 -1.73
CA PRO A 236 4.83 4.22 -0.56
C PRO A 236 5.71 4.46 0.67
N SER A 237 5.08 4.86 1.77
CA SER A 237 5.64 5.28 3.06
C SER A 237 6.32 6.66 3.08
N GLY A 238 5.71 7.58 3.85
CA GLY A 238 6.35 8.80 4.36
C GLY A 238 7.48 8.53 5.36
N ILE A 239 8.33 7.53 5.08
CA ILE A 239 9.57 7.29 5.78
C ILE A 239 10.69 7.47 4.75
N VAL A 240 11.43 8.55 4.98
CA VAL A 240 12.77 8.79 4.48
C VAL A 240 13.57 7.47 4.47
N TYR A 241 13.85 6.90 3.30
CA TYR A 241 14.93 5.94 3.13
C TYR A 241 16.26 6.71 3.13
N GLU A 242 16.70 7.13 4.31
CA GLU A 242 18.15 7.11 4.55
C GLU A 242 18.53 5.62 4.53
N HIS A 243 19.48 5.25 3.66
CA HIS A 243 19.99 3.89 3.40
C HIS A 243 19.47 3.13 2.17
N SER A 244 19.04 3.80 1.09
CA SER A 244 19.11 3.17 -0.24
C SER A 244 20.58 3.12 -0.74
N ARG A 245 21.37 2.20 -0.19
CA ARG A 245 22.71 1.88 -0.73
C ARG A 245 22.74 0.66 -1.65
N TRP A 246 21.59 0.08 -1.99
CA TRP A 246 21.53 -1.05 -2.92
C TRP A 246 20.34 -0.92 -3.88
N ASN A 247 20.68 -0.62 -5.13
CA ASN A 247 19.82 -0.48 -6.30
C ASN A 247 18.79 -1.62 -6.43
N CYS A 248 17.51 -1.28 -6.41
CA CYS A 248 16.63 -1.59 -7.53
C CYS A 248 16.51 -0.29 -8.34
N ASP A 249 16.97 -0.34 -9.59
CA ASP A 249 17.40 0.83 -10.35
C ASP A 249 16.29 1.87 -10.64
N ARG A 250 16.51 3.08 -10.10
CA ARG A 250 16.55 4.37 -10.80
C ARG A 250 15.35 4.87 -11.63
N TYR A 251 14.12 4.48 -11.31
CA TYR A 251 12.92 5.24 -11.74
C TYR A 251 11.93 5.37 -10.57
N PRO A 252 11.26 6.52 -10.38
CA PRO A 252 10.06 6.59 -9.55
C PRO A 252 9.01 5.70 -10.22
N GLN A 253 8.98 4.42 -9.83
CA GLN A 253 8.06 3.47 -10.42
C GLN A 253 6.65 3.95 -10.11
N SER A 254 5.86 4.14 -11.16
CA SER A 254 4.46 4.49 -11.03
C SER A 254 3.69 3.18 -11.00
N TYR A 255 2.89 2.98 -9.96
CA TYR A 255 2.11 1.76 -9.77
C TYR A 255 0.63 2.04 -10.02
N LEU A 256 -0.10 1.04 -10.50
CA LEU A 256 -1.57 1.09 -10.59
C LEU A 256 -2.16 0.66 -9.25
N GLY A 257 -2.41 1.61 -8.35
CA GLY A 257 -3.07 1.31 -7.08
C GLY A 257 -4.52 0.87 -7.27
N THR A 258 -4.92 -0.17 -6.52
CA THR A 258 -6.31 -0.64 -6.38
C THR A 258 -6.79 -0.47 -4.93
N PRO A 259 -8.09 -0.54 -4.64
CA PRO A 259 -8.60 -0.46 -3.27
C PRO A 259 -7.98 -1.50 -2.33
N ILE A 260 -7.82 -2.75 -2.75
CA ILE A 260 -7.14 -3.79 -1.95
C ILE A 260 -5.68 -3.44 -1.65
N TRP A 261 -4.96 -2.82 -2.61
CA TRP A 261 -3.61 -2.34 -2.37
C TRP A 261 -3.58 -1.24 -1.31
N VAL A 262 -4.49 -0.26 -1.40
CA VAL A 262 -4.58 0.84 -0.41
C VAL A 262 -4.97 0.31 0.97
N PHE A 263 -5.88 -0.66 1.06
CA PHE A 263 -6.20 -1.34 2.31
C PHE A 263 -4.94 -1.93 2.95
N LEU A 264 -4.18 -2.74 2.21
CA LEU A 264 -2.96 -3.37 2.72
C LEU A 264 -1.85 -2.35 3.05
N ASP A 265 -1.70 -1.29 2.26
CA ASP A 265 -0.76 -0.19 2.54
C ASP A 265 -1.21 0.69 3.71
N SER A 266 -2.48 0.63 4.11
CA SER A 266 -3.00 1.38 5.25
C SER A 266 -2.84 0.65 6.59
N ILE A 267 -2.49 -0.64 6.58
CA ILE A 267 -2.19 -1.39 7.79
C ILE A 267 -0.96 -0.78 8.47
N THR A 268 -1.11 -0.37 9.72
CA THR A 268 -0.04 0.25 10.55
C THR A 268 0.37 -0.60 11.75
N SER A 269 -0.44 -1.59 12.13
CA SER A 269 -0.21 -2.48 13.26
C SER A 269 -0.63 -3.91 12.91
N TRP A 270 0.04 -4.87 13.54
CA TRP A 270 -0.21 -6.32 13.40
C TRP A 270 -0.48 -6.97 14.76
N SER A 271 -0.84 -6.17 15.76
CA SER A 271 -1.25 -6.66 17.09
C SER A 271 -2.54 -7.48 16.95
N GLU A 272 -2.69 -8.55 17.75
CA GLU A 272 -3.93 -9.31 17.79
C GLU A 272 -5.09 -8.49 18.36
N ASP A 273 -4.80 -7.56 19.27
CA ASP A 273 -5.78 -6.66 19.88
C ASP A 273 -6.10 -5.44 18.99
N SER A 274 -5.38 -5.24 17.87
CA SER A 274 -5.64 -4.07 17.03
C SER A 274 -6.89 -4.27 16.18
N VAL A 275 -7.89 -3.48 16.47
CA VAL A 275 -9.06 -3.29 15.62
C VAL A 275 -8.66 -2.51 14.36
N PRO A 276 -9.20 -2.81 13.16
CA PRO A 276 -10.28 -3.75 12.83
C PRO A 276 -9.81 -5.17 12.49
N ASP A 277 -10.72 -6.13 12.33
CA ASP A 277 -10.41 -7.49 11.87
C ASP A 277 -9.98 -7.51 10.39
N LEU A 278 -8.67 -7.71 10.16
CA LEU A 278 -8.07 -7.74 8.83
C LEU A 278 -8.48 -8.96 7.99
N ILE A 279 -8.85 -10.08 8.62
CA ILE A 279 -9.25 -11.29 7.90
C ILE A 279 -10.68 -11.13 7.39
N GLU A 280 -11.59 -10.72 8.28
CA GLU A 280 -12.96 -10.36 7.89
C GLU A 280 -12.97 -9.30 6.77
N ALA A 281 -12.12 -8.28 6.89
CA ALA A 281 -11.94 -7.28 5.85
C ALA A 281 -11.50 -7.86 4.49
N LEU A 282 -10.57 -8.81 4.49
CA LEU A 282 -10.09 -9.45 3.27
C LEU A 282 -11.16 -10.35 2.64
N ASP A 283 -11.82 -11.17 3.45
CA ASP A 283 -12.92 -12.02 3.00
C ASP A 283 -14.05 -11.17 2.41
N PHE A 284 -14.41 -10.05 3.06
CA PHE A 284 -15.37 -9.10 2.51
C PHE A 284 -14.92 -8.54 1.15
N LEU A 285 -13.67 -8.07 1.04
CA LEU A 285 -13.16 -7.54 -0.24
C LEU A 285 -13.17 -8.61 -1.35
N HIS A 286 -12.91 -9.87 -0.99
CA HIS A 286 -13.00 -11.01 -1.91
C HIS A 286 -14.41 -11.29 -2.39
N GLU A 287 -15.37 -11.31 -1.47
CA GLU A 287 -16.80 -11.47 -1.78
C GLU A 287 -17.28 -10.39 -2.75
N GLN A 288 -16.77 -9.16 -2.59
CA GLN A 288 -17.01 -8.04 -3.50
C GLN A 288 -16.24 -8.15 -4.83
N LYS A 289 -15.46 -9.21 -5.04
CA LYS A 289 -14.64 -9.48 -6.25
C LYS A 289 -13.52 -8.46 -6.45
N ALA A 290 -12.89 -8.00 -5.36
CA ALA A 290 -11.64 -7.26 -5.44
C ALA A 290 -10.55 -8.14 -6.08
N SER A 291 -9.95 -7.65 -7.16
CA SER A 291 -8.91 -8.35 -7.90
C SER A 291 -7.61 -8.35 -7.11
N THR A 292 -7.11 -9.54 -6.80
CA THR A 292 -5.77 -9.76 -6.23
C THR A 292 -4.68 -9.72 -7.31
N ALA A 293 -5.06 -9.94 -8.57
CA ALA A 293 -4.19 -9.77 -9.72
C ALA A 293 -4.18 -8.32 -10.22
N THR A 294 -3.10 -7.92 -10.89
CA THR A 294 -3.10 -6.65 -11.60
C THR A 294 -4.15 -6.70 -12.71
N PRO A 295 -5.12 -5.78 -12.77
CA PRO A 295 -6.12 -5.80 -13.82
C PRO A 295 -5.43 -5.73 -15.18
N ALA A 296 -5.76 -6.69 -16.06
CA ALA A 296 -5.53 -6.51 -17.48
C ALA A 296 -6.49 -5.41 -17.94
N VAL A 297 -5.98 -4.42 -18.67
CA VAL A 297 -6.73 -3.36 -19.40
C VAL A 297 -6.94 -2.01 -18.68
N GLY A 298 -6.75 -0.94 -19.46
CA GLY A 298 -7.32 0.40 -19.28
C GLY A 298 -6.43 1.40 -18.52
N PHE A 299 -5.85 2.37 -19.24
CA PHE A 299 -5.16 3.50 -18.60
C PHE A 299 -6.08 4.20 -17.59
N PRO A 300 -5.58 4.63 -16.42
CA PRO A 300 -6.41 5.17 -15.35
C PRO A 300 -7.16 6.44 -15.82
N HIS A 301 -8.47 6.48 -15.61
CA HIS A 301 -9.35 7.60 -15.98
C HIS A 301 -9.06 8.93 -15.27
N TYR A 302 -8.08 8.96 -14.35
CA TYR A 302 -7.82 10.06 -13.41
C TYR A 302 -6.57 10.88 -13.73
N TYR A 303 -5.85 10.55 -14.80
CA TYR A 303 -4.65 11.27 -15.20
C TYR A 303 -4.73 11.67 -16.67
N GLU A 304 -4.75 12.99 -16.93
CA GLU A 304 -4.82 13.56 -18.29
C GLU A 304 -3.43 13.77 -18.93
N GLY A 305 -2.33 13.38 -18.26
CA GLY A 305 -0.97 13.53 -18.79
C GLY A 305 -0.46 12.30 -19.57
N PRO A 306 0.70 12.41 -20.26
CA PRO A 306 1.29 11.29 -20.97
C PRO A 306 1.76 10.21 -19.99
N ILE A 307 1.15 9.02 -20.06
CA ILE A 307 1.57 7.83 -19.32
C ILE A 307 2.47 7.02 -20.24
N TYR A 308 3.67 6.66 -19.75
CA TYR A 308 4.63 5.81 -20.45
C TYR A 308 4.43 4.36 -20.00
N PRO A 309 3.79 3.48 -20.81
CA PRO A 309 3.38 2.14 -20.40
C PRO A 309 4.54 1.25 -19.92
N GLN A 310 5.76 1.49 -20.42
CA GLN A 310 6.97 0.76 -20.04
C GLN A 310 7.39 0.93 -18.58
N PHE A 311 6.84 1.92 -17.86
CA PHE A 311 7.15 2.16 -16.44
C PHE A 311 6.02 1.74 -15.49
N LEU A 312 4.91 1.19 -16.00
CA LEU A 312 3.84 0.62 -15.20
C LEU A 312 4.19 -0.83 -14.84
N GLN A 313 4.43 -1.07 -13.55
CA GLN A 313 4.65 -2.43 -13.05
C GLN A 313 3.35 -3.02 -12.49
N PRO A 314 3.10 -4.32 -12.69
CA PRO A 314 1.97 -4.99 -12.08
C PRO A 314 2.03 -4.88 -10.56
N VAL A 315 0.88 -4.63 -9.94
CA VAL A 315 0.76 -4.63 -8.48
C VAL A 315 0.88 -6.06 -7.98
N LYS A 316 1.91 -6.25 -7.19
CA LYS A 316 2.28 -7.49 -6.52
C LYS A 316 2.03 -7.34 -5.02
N LEU A 317 0.83 -7.73 -4.57
CA LEU A 317 0.35 -7.46 -3.21
C LEU A 317 1.26 -8.10 -2.14
N LEU A 318 1.72 -9.33 -2.41
CA LEU A 318 2.60 -10.08 -1.51
C LEU A 318 3.98 -9.43 -1.42
N GLU A 319 4.59 -9.11 -2.58
CA GLU A 319 5.86 -8.36 -2.60
C GLU A 319 5.73 -7.01 -1.89
N MET A 320 4.63 -6.29 -2.10
CA MET A 320 4.38 -5.00 -1.46
C MET A 320 4.37 -5.14 0.07
N LEU A 321 3.60 -6.09 0.63
CA LEU A 321 3.54 -6.31 2.07
C LEU A 321 4.91 -6.70 2.64
N LEU A 322 5.60 -7.64 1.99
CA LEU A 322 6.91 -8.12 2.41
C LEU A 322 8.00 -7.06 2.25
N ASN A 323 7.89 -6.13 1.30
CA ASN A 323 8.82 -5.00 1.18
C ASN A 323 8.55 -3.93 2.25
N LYS A 324 7.28 -3.65 2.57
CA LYS A 324 6.88 -2.67 3.58
C LYS A 324 7.26 -3.11 5.00
N TRP A 325 6.98 -4.36 5.34
CA TRP A 325 7.15 -4.90 6.69
C TRP A 325 8.34 -5.83 6.87
N TYR A 326 9.08 -6.11 5.79
CA TYR A 326 10.10 -7.14 5.72
C TYR A 326 9.54 -8.54 6.02
N VAL A 327 10.38 -9.57 5.95
CA VAL A 327 10.01 -10.95 6.34
C VAL A 327 9.63 -11.10 7.82
N ARG A 328 9.78 -10.04 8.63
CA ARG A 328 9.42 -10.03 10.05
C ARG A 328 7.93 -10.24 10.28
N ILE A 329 7.08 -9.86 9.33
CA ILE A 329 5.64 -10.08 9.41
C ILE A 329 5.27 -11.56 9.57
N LEU A 330 6.10 -12.46 9.05
CA LEU A 330 5.85 -13.91 9.06
C LEU A 330 5.96 -14.54 10.45
N ARG A 331 6.59 -13.85 11.42
CA ARG A 331 6.63 -14.31 12.81
C ARG A 331 5.34 -14.00 13.58
N LEU A 332 4.52 -13.09 13.04
CA LEU A 332 3.29 -12.63 13.69
C LEU A 332 2.15 -13.53 13.19
N PRO A 333 1.42 -14.22 14.09
CA PRO A 333 0.33 -15.13 13.69
C PRO A 333 -0.65 -14.45 12.72
N ARG A 334 -1.09 -13.26 13.08
CA ARG A 334 -2.00 -12.44 12.27
C ARG A 334 -1.43 -12.02 10.91
N GLY A 335 -0.14 -11.68 10.86
CA GLY A 335 0.54 -11.31 9.61
C GLY A 335 0.66 -12.50 8.65
N LEU A 336 0.97 -13.67 9.20
CA LEU A 336 1.01 -14.93 8.47
C LEU A 336 -0.38 -15.31 7.94
N GLU A 337 -1.42 -15.15 8.76
CA GLU A 337 -2.81 -15.45 8.41
C GLU A 337 -3.34 -14.54 7.29
N VAL A 338 -3.06 -13.23 7.35
CA VAL A 338 -3.39 -12.29 6.27
C VAL A 338 -2.74 -12.70 4.94
N ILE A 339 -1.45 -13.07 4.97
CA ILE A 339 -0.75 -13.50 3.75
C ILE A 339 -1.32 -14.83 3.24
N ALA A 340 -1.58 -15.80 4.12
CA ALA A 340 -2.20 -17.07 3.75
C ALA A 340 -3.59 -16.86 3.13
N THR A 341 -4.39 -15.97 3.70
CA THR A 341 -5.71 -15.59 3.19
C THR A 341 -5.60 -14.99 1.80
N LEU A 342 -4.70 -14.03 1.58
CA LEU A 342 -4.44 -13.46 0.25
C LEU A 342 -4.05 -14.53 -0.79
N ILE A 343 -3.23 -15.50 -0.41
CA ILE A 343 -2.85 -16.62 -1.29
C ILE A 343 -4.08 -17.46 -1.65
N ASN A 344 -4.90 -17.83 -0.65
CA ASN A 344 -6.15 -18.57 -0.85
C ASN A 344 -7.12 -17.80 -1.77
N HIS A 345 -7.08 -16.47 -1.72
CA HIS A 345 -7.87 -15.57 -2.57
C HIS A 345 -7.30 -15.38 -3.99
N GLY A 346 -6.29 -16.17 -4.38
CA GLY A 346 -5.71 -16.14 -5.73
C GLY A 346 -4.68 -15.02 -5.94
N ALA A 347 -4.14 -14.41 -4.89
CA ALA A 347 -2.99 -13.49 -5.01
C ALA A 347 -1.68 -14.22 -5.36
N ALA A 348 -1.73 -15.52 -5.68
CA ALA A 348 -0.59 -16.33 -6.03
C ALA A 348 0.02 -15.86 -7.35
N GLU A 349 1.15 -15.16 -7.25
CA GLU A 349 2.07 -14.87 -8.34
C GLU A 349 2.72 -16.16 -8.89
N ASP A 350 3.70 -16.00 -9.80
CA ASP A 350 4.66 -17.04 -10.16
C ASP A 350 5.25 -17.66 -8.87
N THR A 351 4.66 -18.80 -8.49
CA THR A 351 4.88 -19.44 -7.19
C THR A 351 6.32 -19.91 -7.09
N THR A 352 6.90 -20.34 -8.21
CA THR A 352 8.31 -20.69 -8.29
C THR A 352 9.16 -19.47 -7.93
N TRP A 353 8.93 -18.32 -8.56
CA TRP A 353 9.71 -17.12 -8.29
C TRP A 353 9.58 -16.64 -6.83
N PHE A 354 8.39 -16.71 -6.23
CA PHE A 354 8.20 -16.31 -4.83
C PHE A 354 9.00 -17.20 -3.88
N LEU A 355 8.84 -18.52 -4.02
CA LEU A 355 9.54 -19.52 -3.19
C LEU A 355 11.05 -19.36 -3.35
N VAL A 356 11.53 -19.20 -4.59
CA VAL A 356 12.94 -18.98 -4.95
C VAL A 356 13.48 -17.69 -4.34
N ARG A 357 12.77 -16.55 -4.44
CA ARG A 357 13.28 -15.26 -3.96
C ARG A 357 13.57 -15.29 -2.45
N TYR A 358 12.67 -15.85 -1.65
CA TYR A 358 12.81 -15.85 -0.20
C TYR A 358 13.59 -17.06 0.34
N SER A 359 13.76 -18.13 -0.44
CA SER A 359 14.66 -19.24 -0.10
C SER A 359 16.12 -19.01 -0.50
N LEU A 360 16.38 -18.35 -1.65
CA LEU A 360 17.71 -18.21 -2.24
C LEU A 360 18.46 -16.93 -1.87
N ARG A 361 17.75 -15.80 -1.71
CA ARG A 361 18.34 -14.59 -1.13
C ARG A 361 18.23 -14.73 0.37
N SER A 362 19.38 -14.93 1.01
CA SER A 362 19.58 -14.66 2.44
C SER A 362 18.63 -13.52 2.87
N PRO A 363 17.58 -13.77 3.67
CA PRO A 363 16.73 -12.69 4.19
C PRO A 363 17.51 -11.76 5.14
N TRP A 364 18.77 -12.10 5.41
CA TRP A 364 19.62 -11.61 6.49
C TRP A 364 20.37 -10.29 6.26
N PRO A 365 20.56 -9.72 5.04
CA PRO A 365 21.10 -8.36 4.90
C PRO A 365 20.18 -7.29 5.50
N PHE A 366 18.90 -7.62 5.75
CA PHE A 366 17.85 -6.67 6.14
C PHE A 366 17.46 -6.78 7.63
N LEU A 367 18.07 -7.70 8.36
CA LEU A 367 17.87 -7.89 9.78
C LEU A 367 19.10 -7.37 10.51
N GLY A 368 19.05 -6.09 10.89
CA GLY A 368 20.06 -5.46 11.75
C GLY A 368 20.47 -6.40 12.90
N SER A 369 21.75 -6.36 13.25
CA SER A 369 22.55 -7.34 14.02
C SER A 369 22.08 -7.73 15.43
N LYS A 370 20.82 -7.53 15.81
CA LYS A 370 20.28 -7.91 17.13
C LYS A 370 19.19 -8.97 16.99
N ARG A 371 19.52 -10.19 17.44
CA ARG A 371 18.63 -11.30 17.86
C ARG A 371 17.18 -11.18 17.35
N LEU A 372 16.96 -11.42 16.06
CA LEU A 372 15.66 -11.96 15.65
C LEU A 372 15.65 -13.45 15.92
N ASP A 373 14.52 -13.94 16.42
CA ASP A 373 14.28 -15.36 16.60
C ASP A 373 14.16 -16.00 15.21
N ARG A 374 15.28 -16.55 14.74
CA ARG A 374 15.40 -17.05 13.37
C ARG A 374 14.39 -18.18 13.13
N GLU A 375 14.15 -19.01 14.14
CA GLU A 375 13.24 -20.16 14.08
C GLU A 375 11.80 -19.76 13.75
N GLN A 376 11.24 -18.73 14.40
CA GLN A 376 9.84 -18.32 14.14
C GLN A 376 9.64 -17.80 12.70
N VAL A 377 10.62 -17.09 12.15
CA VAL A 377 10.56 -16.64 10.75
C VAL A 377 10.68 -17.84 9.80
N TRP A 378 11.48 -18.85 10.16
CA TRP A 378 11.56 -20.10 9.38
C TRP A 378 10.25 -20.87 9.39
N GLU A 379 9.62 -21.02 10.56
CA GLU A 379 8.31 -21.67 10.70
C GLU A 379 7.24 -20.95 9.88
N GLY A 380 7.21 -19.61 9.93
CA GLY A 380 6.30 -18.80 9.10
C GLY A 380 6.53 -18.99 7.60
N LEU A 381 7.79 -18.99 7.14
CA LEU A 381 8.13 -19.25 5.74
C LEU A 381 7.76 -20.67 5.30
N ALA A 382 7.99 -21.67 6.15
CA ALA A 382 7.63 -23.05 5.87
C ALA A 382 6.11 -23.22 5.74
N LYS A 383 5.34 -22.62 6.67
CA LYS A 383 3.87 -22.64 6.64
C LYS A 383 3.29 -21.89 5.44
N LEU A 384 3.91 -20.78 5.03
CA LEU A 384 3.54 -20.13 3.76
C LEU A 384 3.82 -21.03 2.56
N ALA A 385 5.01 -21.63 2.49
CA ALA A 385 5.35 -22.52 1.40
C ALA A 385 4.38 -23.70 1.31
N GLU A 386 4.03 -24.30 2.44
CA GLU A 386 2.99 -25.33 2.52
C GLU A 386 1.64 -24.81 1.97
N THR A 387 1.17 -23.65 2.44
CA THR A 387 -0.09 -23.03 1.96
C THR A 387 -0.08 -22.78 0.45
N PHE A 388 1.04 -22.31 -0.10
CA PHE A 388 1.19 -22.16 -1.55
C PHE A 388 1.08 -23.50 -2.26
N ILE A 389 1.84 -24.50 -1.80
CA ILE A 389 1.90 -25.81 -2.42
C ILE A 389 0.54 -26.51 -2.38
N THR A 390 -0.21 -26.38 -1.28
CA THR A 390 -1.56 -26.95 -1.16
C THR A 390 -2.56 -26.31 -2.12
N ASN A 391 -2.36 -25.05 -2.50
CA ASN A 391 -3.21 -24.35 -3.45
C ASN A 391 -2.78 -24.53 -4.92
N LEU A 392 -1.63 -25.17 -5.18
CA LEU A 392 -1.17 -25.40 -6.55
C LEU A 392 -2.03 -26.45 -7.26
N PRO A 393 -2.42 -26.22 -8.52
CA PRO A 393 -3.00 -27.26 -9.36
C PRO A 393 -2.05 -28.46 -9.48
N PRO A 394 -2.56 -29.71 -9.40
CA PRO A 394 -1.72 -30.91 -9.47
C PRO A 394 -0.83 -30.99 -10.72
N ASP A 395 -1.29 -30.43 -11.85
CA ASP A 395 -0.56 -30.36 -13.12
C ASP A 395 0.62 -29.37 -13.10
N GLN A 396 0.66 -28.44 -12.14
CA GLN A 396 1.75 -27.48 -11.98
C GLN A 396 2.80 -27.93 -10.97
N LEU A 397 2.49 -28.87 -10.07
CA LEU A 397 3.37 -29.30 -8.98
C LEU A 397 4.76 -29.73 -9.45
N ASN A 398 4.83 -30.60 -10.46
CA ASN A 398 6.10 -31.08 -11.01
C ASN A 398 6.89 -29.95 -11.67
N LYS A 399 6.21 -29.06 -12.40
CA LYS A 399 6.84 -27.92 -13.08
C LYS A 399 7.44 -26.96 -12.07
N VAL A 400 6.71 -26.66 -10.99
CA VAL A 400 7.18 -25.79 -9.90
C VAL A 400 8.36 -26.45 -9.18
N LEU A 401 8.29 -27.75 -8.87
CA LEU A 401 9.38 -28.52 -8.26
C LEU A 401 10.65 -28.48 -9.13
N CYS A 402 10.48 -28.74 -10.44
CA CYS A 402 11.57 -28.72 -11.41
C CYS A 402 12.22 -27.34 -11.50
N GLY A 403 11.41 -26.28 -11.67
CA GLY A 403 11.90 -24.91 -11.69
C GLY A 403 12.63 -24.52 -10.40
N TYR A 404 12.09 -24.92 -9.25
CA TYR A 404 12.69 -24.61 -7.94
C TYR A 404 14.08 -25.26 -7.75
N ILE A 405 14.22 -26.55 -8.08
CA ILE A 405 15.51 -27.25 -7.99
C ILE A 405 16.51 -26.68 -9.02
N ASN A 406 16.06 -26.30 -10.21
CA ASN A 406 16.91 -25.69 -11.23
C ASN A 406 17.48 -24.34 -10.77
N GLU A 407 16.66 -23.51 -10.13
CA GLU A 407 17.12 -22.23 -9.56
C GLU A 407 18.09 -22.42 -8.39
N LEU A 408 17.83 -23.40 -7.51
CA LEU A 408 18.77 -23.79 -6.44
C LEU A 408 20.15 -24.16 -7.00
N TRP A 409 20.15 -24.87 -8.13
CA TRP A 409 21.34 -25.26 -8.86
C TRP A 409 22.07 -24.06 -9.47
N LEU A 410 21.38 -23.23 -10.26
CA LEU A 410 21.96 -22.07 -10.95
C LEU A 410 22.63 -21.06 -9.98
N GLU A 411 22.04 -20.86 -8.80
CA GLU A 411 22.57 -19.95 -7.77
C GLU A 411 23.70 -20.58 -6.90
N ASN A 412 23.98 -21.87 -7.07
CA ASN A 412 25.03 -22.63 -6.35
C ASN A 412 24.99 -22.38 -4.83
N ARG A 413 23.85 -22.69 -4.21
CA ARG A 413 23.60 -22.49 -2.77
C ARG A 413 23.64 -23.81 -2.00
N ARG A 414 24.01 -23.73 -0.71
CA ARG A 414 23.88 -24.89 0.19
C ARG A 414 22.40 -25.23 0.38
N VAL A 415 22.09 -26.52 0.37
CA VAL A 415 20.78 -27.00 0.84
C VAL A 415 20.67 -26.62 2.32
N ILE A 416 19.75 -25.71 2.62
CA ILE A 416 19.40 -25.29 3.98
C ILE A 416 18.06 -25.91 4.35
N ARG A 417 17.75 -25.98 5.66
CA ARG A 417 16.53 -26.56 6.23
C ARG A 417 15.24 -26.15 5.49
N LEU A 418 15.13 -24.90 5.03
CA LEU A 418 13.97 -24.44 4.27
C LEU A 418 13.84 -25.10 2.89
N ASN A 419 14.95 -25.30 2.17
CA ASN A 419 14.92 -25.95 0.85
C ASN A 419 14.47 -27.41 0.97
N GLU A 420 14.92 -28.08 2.04
CA GLU A 420 14.51 -29.45 2.33
C GLU A 420 13.02 -29.53 2.66
N ALA A 421 12.51 -28.58 3.45
CA ALA A 421 11.08 -28.49 3.78
C ALA A 421 10.23 -28.20 2.55
N VAL A 422 10.58 -27.21 1.73
CA VAL A 422 9.83 -26.84 0.50
C VAL A 422 9.76 -28.01 -0.47
N ILE A 423 10.89 -28.67 -0.75
CA ILE A 423 10.90 -29.85 -1.62
C ILE A 423 10.10 -30.99 -0.97
N GLY A 424 10.26 -31.21 0.34
CA GLY A 424 9.50 -32.21 1.09
C GLY A 424 7.99 -32.01 0.99
N PHE A 425 7.52 -30.77 1.12
CA PHE A 425 6.10 -30.42 0.98
C PHE A 425 5.59 -30.67 -0.43
N MET A 426 6.35 -30.33 -1.48
CA MET A 426 5.96 -30.62 -2.86
C MET A 426 5.85 -32.12 -3.12
N LEU A 427 6.80 -32.92 -2.62
CA LEU A 427 6.76 -34.38 -2.74
C LEU A 427 5.59 -34.98 -1.96
N ALA A 428 5.32 -34.48 -0.75
CA ALA A 428 4.16 -34.90 0.05
C ALA A 428 2.82 -34.54 -0.61
N ALA A 429 2.77 -33.42 -1.35
CA ALA A 429 1.62 -33.03 -2.18
C ALA A 429 1.49 -33.86 -3.47
N GLY A 430 2.40 -34.80 -3.74
CA GLY A 430 2.33 -35.72 -4.87
C GLY A 430 3.20 -35.32 -6.07
N ALA A 431 4.09 -34.34 -5.94
CA ALA A 431 5.04 -34.03 -7.00
C ALA A 431 6.00 -35.20 -7.27
N ASN A 432 6.23 -35.49 -8.54
CA ASN A 432 7.15 -36.52 -8.99
C ASN A 432 8.53 -35.91 -9.28
N ILE A 433 9.51 -36.20 -8.42
CA ILE A 433 10.91 -35.78 -8.59
C ILE A 433 11.55 -36.28 -9.90
N ASN A 434 11.02 -37.39 -10.43
CA ASN A 434 11.47 -38.03 -11.67
C ASN A 434 10.60 -37.63 -12.87
N ALA A 435 9.78 -36.58 -12.76
CA ALA A 435 9.05 -36.02 -13.88
C ALA A 435 10.01 -35.56 -15.01
N ARG A 436 9.54 -35.69 -16.25
CA ARG A 436 10.34 -35.47 -17.45
C ARG A 436 9.93 -34.20 -18.15
N PHE A 437 10.89 -33.33 -18.46
CA PHE A 437 10.66 -32.02 -19.07
C PHE A 437 11.35 -31.91 -20.42
N GLY A 438 10.63 -31.37 -21.40
CA GLY A 438 11.16 -31.04 -22.72
C GLY A 438 11.91 -29.70 -22.73
N ALA A 439 12.44 -29.32 -23.90
CA ALA A 439 13.23 -28.09 -24.07
C ALA A 439 12.48 -26.78 -23.75
N LEU A 440 11.14 -26.80 -23.75
CA LEU A 440 10.28 -25.66 -23.42
C LEU A 440 9.85 -25.63 -21.93
N GLY A 441 10.41 -26.49 -21.08
CA GLY A 441 10.05 -26.56 -19.66
C GLY A 441 8.66 -27.14 -19.38
N MET A 442 8.03 -27.74 -20.39
CA MET A 442 6.76 -28.48 -20.26
C MET A 442 7.04 -29.96 -20.04
N GLU A 443 6.14 -30.62 -19.30
CA GLU A 443 6.22 -32.07 -19.14
C GLU A 443 6.13 -32.77 -20.49
N ALA A 444 7.05 -33.70 -20.73
CA ALA A 444 7.13 -34.46 -21.96
C ALA A 444 7.64 -35.86 -21.64
N PRO A 445 6.95 -36.93 -22.08
CA PRO A 445 7.41 -38.31 -21.87
C PRO A 445 8.82 -38.58 -22.42
N GLY A 446 9.19 -37.90 -23.51
CA GLY A 446 10.52 -37.96 -24.10
C GLY A 446 11.52 -36.93 -23.55
N GLY A 447 11.19 -36.25 -22.45
CA GLY A 447 12.01 -35.21 -21.82
C GLY A 447 13.08 -35.75 -20.87
N LYS A 448 13.91 -34.84 -20.36
CA LYS A 448 14.94 -35.10 -19.35
C LYS A 448 14.34 -35.00 -17.94
N THR A 449 14.81 -35.81 -17.01
CA THR A 449 14.57 -35.56 -15.58
C THR A 449 15.44 -34.39 -15.10
N ILE A 450 15.10 -33.79 -13.96
CA ILE A 450 15.93 -32.72 -13.40
C ILE A 450 17.35 -33.18 -13.07
N LEU A 451 17.51 -34.42 -12.62
CA LEU A 451 18.83 -34.99 -12.34
C LEU A 451 19.68 -35.10 -13.62
N GLN A 452 19.07 -35.51 -14.74
CA GLN A 452 19.74 -35.56 -16.04
C GLN A 452 20.09 -34.15 -16.57
N MET A 453 19.23 -33.16 -16.31
CA MET A 453 19.53 -31.76 -16.66
C MET A 453 20.75 -31.24 -15.90
N ILE A 454 20.79 -31.45 -14.58
CA ILE A 454 21.94 -31.08 -13.73
C ILE A 454 23.21 -31.82 -14.20
N CYS A 455 23.14 -33.13 -14.46
CA CYS A 455 24.30 -33.90 -14.95
C CYS A 455 24.81 -33.39 -16.30
N ALA A 456 23.92 -33.01 -17.21
CA ALA A 456 24.31 -32.44 -18.49
C ALA A 456 25.03 -31.09 -18.31
N GLU A 457 24.54 -30.23 -17.42
CA GLU A 457 25.21 -28.94 -17.12
C GLU A 457 26.55 -29.13 -16.41
N LEU A 458 26.65 -30.09 -15.48
CA LEU A 458 27.92 -30.46 -14.84
C LEU A 458 28.98 -30.90 -15.87
N ASN A 459 28.55 -31.52 -16.96
CA ASN A 459 29.39 -31.91 -18.09
C ASN A 459 29.51 -30.80 -19.17
N THR A 460 29.15 -29.54 -18.89
CA THR A 460 29.41 -28.41 -19.80
C THR A 460 30.57 -27.53 -19.31
N PRO A 461 31.59 -27.25 -20.16
CA PRO A 461 32.70 -26.38 -19.77
C PRO A 461 32.24 -24.91 -19.76
N VAL A 462 32.31 -24.23 -18.61
CA VAL A 462 32.05 -22.79 -18.53
C VAL A 462 33.39 -22.03 -18.58
N PRO A 463 33.64 -21.20 -19.61
CA PRO A 463 34.87 -20.42 -19.69
C PRO A 463 34.96 -19.42 -18.52
N GLY A 464 36.05 -19.46 -17.75
CA GLY A 464 36.35 -18.45 -16.72
C GLY A 464 35.57 -18.58 -15.39
N ARG A 465 34.67 -19.56 -15.24
CA ARG A 465 34.13 -19.99 -13.94
C ARG A 465 34.70 -21.36 -13.61
N GLY A 466 35.57 -21.47 -12.62
CA GLY A 466 35.97 -22.77 -12.08
C GLY A 466 34.74 -23.59 -11.65
N LEU A 467 34.85 -24.92 -11.70
CA LEU A 467 33.84 -25.85 -11.18
C LEU A 467 33.53 -25.44 -9.73
N ARG A 468 32.23 -25.39 -9.34
CA ARG A 468 31.80 -24.99 -7.99
C ARG A 468 31.38 -26.25 -7.20
N PRO A 469 32.30 -26.98 -6.53
CA PRO A 469 32.06 -28.39 -6.21
C PRO A 469 31.26 -28.60 -4.91
N HIS A 470 31.43 -27.70 -3.94
CA HIS A 470 31.06 -27.98 -2.55
C HIS A 470 29.55 -27.89 -2.26
N SER A 471 28.80 -27.03 -2.96
CA SER A 471 27.36 -26.87 -2.69
C SER A 471 26.50 -27.89 -3.46
N THR A 472 26.93 -28.22 -4.68
CA THR A 472 26.37 -29.23 -5.58
C THR A 472 26.25 -30.61 -4.94
N ASN A 473 27.29 -31.03 -4.22
CA ASN A 473 27.32 -32.33 -3.55
C ASN A 473 26.18 -32.48 -2.54
N GLY A 474 25.84 -31.39 -1.84
CA GLY A 474 24.72 -31.36 -0.89
C GLY A 474 23.38 -31.55 -1.60
N LEU A 475 23.16 -30.85 -2.71
CA LEU A 475 21.94 -30.96 -3.50
C LEU A 475 21.77 -32.35 -4.12
N LEU A 476 22.82 -32.90 -4.76
CA LEU A 476 22.76 -34.24 -5.35
C LEU A 476 22.45 -35.31 -4.30
N ARG A 477 23.15 -35.28 -3.14
CA ARG A 477 22.87 -36.21 -2.03
C ARG A 477 21.43 -36.08 -1.54
N PHE A 478 20.93 -34.85 -1.42
CA PHE A 478 19.56 -34.59 -1.01
C PHE A 478 18.55 -35.15 -2.02
N LEU A 479 18.72 -34.92 -3.32
CA LEU A 479 17.82 -35.45 -4.35
C LEU A 479 17.80 -36.98 -4.35
N ILE A 480 18.96 -37.64 -4.27
CA ILE A 480 19.05 -39.12 -4.18
C ILE A 480 18.35 -39.64 -2.92
N SER A 481 18.52 -38.95 -1.78
CA SER A 481 17.79 -39.30 -0.54
C SER A 481 16.27 -39.13 -0.61
N ARG A 482 15.77 -38.46 -1.65
CA ARG A 482 14.35 -38.25 -1.95
C ARG A 482 13.89 -39.06 -3.16
N GLU A 483 14.61 -40.16 -3.46
CA GLU A 483 14.26 -41.12 -4.50
C GLU A 483 14.34 -40.58 -5.94
N ALA A 484 15.19 -39.58 -6.18
CA ALA A 484 15.58 -39.23 -7.55
C ALA A 484 16.38 -40.40 -8.16
N ASP A 485 15.94 -40.92 -9.32
CA ASP A 485 16.49 -42.13 -9.93
C ASP A 485 17.54 -41.78 -11.01
N PRO A 486 18.84 -42.07 -10.79
CA PRO A 486 19.90 -41.83 -11.75
C PRO A 486 19.93 -42.84 -12.91
N HIS A 487 19.21 -43.97 -12.80
CA HIS A 487 19.18 -45.04 -13.80
C HIS A 487 18.15 -44.82 -14.90
N LEU A 488 17.27 -43.82 -14.77
CA LEU A 488 16.31 -43.47 -15.81
C LEU A 488 17.03 -43.11 -17.11
N LEU A 489 16.55 -43.68 -18.21
CA LEU A 489 17.12 -43.49 -19.54
C LEU A 489 16.56 -42.22 -20.19
N PHE A 490 17.43 -41.47 -20.85
CA PHE A 490 17.09 -40.42 -21.81
C PHE A 490 17.96 -40.61 -23.06
N GLN A 491 17.33 -40.83 -24.21
CA GLN A 491 18.04 -41.17 -25.46
C GLN A 491 19.04 -42.34 -25.31
N GLY A 492 18.69 -43.34 -24.48
CA GLY A 492 19.54 -44.51 -24.21
C GLY A 492 20.68 -44.27 -23.22
N LYS A 493 20.80 -43.07 -22.64
CA LYS A 493 21.83 -42.70 -21.66
C LYS A 493 21.23 -42.53 -20.26
N THR A 494 21.93 -43.01 -19.25
CA THR A 494 21.68 -42.75 -17.82
C THR A 494 22.31 -41.43 -17.37
N CYS A 495 22.06 -40.99 -16.13
CA CYS A 495 22.79 -39.85 -15.56
C CYS A 495 24.31 -40.08 -15.53
N PHE A 496 24.75 -41.32 -15.32
CA PHE A 496 26.17 -41.68 -15.32
C PHE A 496 26.80 -41.51 -16.71
N ASP A 497 26.10 -41.97 -17.75
CA ASP A 497 26.56 -41.84 -19.13
C ASP A 497 26.62 -40.37 -19.56
N ILE A 498 25.63 -39.56 -19.17
CA ILE A 498 25.59 -38.12 -19.45
C ILE A 498 26.74 -37.39 -18.75
N LEU A 499 27.02 -37.74 -17.49
CA LEU A 499 28.05 -37.07 -16.70
C LEU A 499 29.47 -37.41 -17.18
N LEU A 500 29.70 -38.67 -17.58
CA LEU A 500 30.99 -39.17 -18.05
C LEU A 500 31.19 -39.05 -19.57
N GLU A 501 30.23 -38.45 -20.29
CA GLU A 501 30.30 -38.27 -21.73
C GLU A 501 31.54 -37.41 -22.08
N ASP A 502 32.36 -37.93 -22.99
CA ASP A 502 33.63 -37.35 -23.43
C ASP A 502 34.63 -37.02 -22.31
N LEU A 503 34.68 -37.80 -21.22
CA LEU A 503 35.56 -37.55 -20.07
C LEU A 503 37.01 -37.19 -20.44
N GLY A 504 37.57 -37.82 -21.48
CA GLY A 504 38.93 -37.58 -21.97
C GLY A 504 39.21 -36.17 -22.51
N ARG A 505 38.19 -35.34 -22.76
CA ARG A 505 38.36 -33.94 -23.20
C ARG A 505 38.74 -32.98 -22.06
N TYR A 506 38.62 -33.43 -20.80
CA TYR A 506 38.81 -32.61 -19.61
C TYR A 506 40.18 -32.78 -18.96
N HIS A 507 40.63 -31.77 -18.20
CA HIS A 507 41.82 -31.87 -17.34
C HIS A 507 41.61 -32.89 -16.22
N ILE A 508 42.68 -33.49 -15.70
CA ILE A 508 42.61 -34.59 -14.73
C ILE A 508 41.82 -34.23 -13.47
N ASP A 509 41.96 -32.99 -12.96
CA ASP A 509 41.22 -32.52 -11.80
C ASP A 509 39.70 -32.51 -12.05
N THR A 510 39.27 -32.11 -13.25
CA THR A 510 37.85 -32.12 -13.65
C THR A 510 37.34 -33.54 -13.84
N GLN A 511 38.18 -34.45 -14.34
CA GLN A 511 37.82 -35.86 -14.45
C GLN A 511 37.59 -36.48 -13.05
N GLU A 512 38.45 -36.18 -12.08
CA GLU A 512 38.28 -36.63 -10.70
C GLU A 512 36.98 -36.11 -10.06
N GLU A 513 36.61 -34.85 -10.33
CA GLU A 513 35.35 -34.28 -9.85
C GLU A 513 34.11 -34.94 -10.48
N LEU A 514 34.11 -35.17 -11.79
CA LEU A 514 33.03 -35.88 -12.48
C LEU A 514 32.88 -37.31 -11.93
N ILE A 515 34.00 -38.01 -11.68
CA ILE A 515 34.00 -39.33 -11.03
C ILE A 515 33.51 -39.24 -9.58
N ALA A 516 33.82 -38.18 -8.84
CA ALA A 516 33.30 -38.01 -7.48
C ALA A 516 31.78 -37.85 -7.47
N TRP A 517 31.20 -37.14 -8.43
CA TRP A 517 29.74 -37.02 -8.57
C TRP A 517 29.05 -38.33 -8.96
N THR A 518 29.67 -39.19 -9.77
CA THR A 518 29.08 -40.53 -10.03
C THR A 518 28.99 -41.36 -8.75
N ARG A 519 29.97 -41.28 -7.85
CA ARG A 519 29.90 -41.93 -6.52
C ARG A 519 28.73 -41.42 -5.68
N ILE A 520 28.47 -40.12 -5.72
CA ILE A 520 27.30 -39.54 -5.03
C ILE A 520 26.00 -40.07 -5.61
N LEU A 521 25.88 -40.15 -6.95
CA LEU A 521 24.70 -40.70 -7.62
C LEU A 521 24.47 -42.18 -7.29
N MET A 522 25.53 -42.95 -7.02
CA MET A 522 25.44 -44.33 -6.53
C MET A 522 25.06 -44.45 -5.05
N GLY A 523 24.85 -43.33 -4.34
CA GLY A 523 24.48 -43.31 -2.93
C GLY A 523 25.65 -43.41 -1.95
N ASP A 524 26.90 -43.28 -2.42
CA ASP A 524 28.08 -43.33 -1.57
C ASP A 524 28.19 -42.06 -0.68
N ARG A 525 28.20 -42.26 0.64
CA ARG A 525 28.32 -41.18 1.64
C ARG A 525 29.77 -40.78 1.93
N GLY A 526 30.75 -41.38 1.25
CA GLY A 526 32.18 -41.13 1.44
C GLY A 526 32.60 -39.64 1.39
N VAL A 527 33.66 -39.33 2.13
CA VAL A 527 34.35 -38.02 2.07
C VAL A 527 35.02 -37.91 0.71
N ILE A 528 34.55 -36.97 -0.12
CA ILE A 528 35.23 -36.63 -1.37
C ILE A 528 36.58 -36.03 -0.97
N PRO A 529 37.71 -36.49 -1.54
CA PRO A 529 39.01 -35.91 -1.27
C PRO A 529 38.92 -34.40 -1.52
N ARG A 530 39.41 -33.58 -0.58
CA ARG A 530 39.52 -32.14 -0.82
C ARG A 530 40.45 -31.97 -2.02
N GLY A 531 39.88 -31.74 -3.19
CA GLY A 531 40.62 -31.22 -4.33
C GLY A 531 41.30 -29.95 -3.87
N THR A 532 42.61 -29.88 -4.05
CA THR A 532 43.47 -28.78 -3.62
C THR A 532 43.13 -27.51 -4.39
N SER A 533 42.03 -26.84 -4.04
CA SER A 533 41.82 -25.44 -4.41
C SER A 533 42.61 -24.57 -3.44
N HIS A 534 43.84 -24.24 -3.83
CA HIS A 534 44.77 -23.38 -3.08
C HIS A 534 44.35 -21.90 -2.96
N TRP A 535 43.05 -21.59 -3.03
CA TRP A 535 42.57 -20.21 -2.98
C TRP A 535 41.31 -20.13 -2.11
N LEU A 536 41.40 -19.27 -1.09
CA LEU A 536 40.37 -18.88 -0.11
C LEU A 536 40.33 -19.70 1.19
N GLU A 537 41.46 -19.74 1.90
CA GLU A 537 41.44 -19.56 3.36
C GLU A 537 41.83 -18.12 3.68
N GLY A 538 40.87 -17.36 4.22
CA GLY A 538 41.01 -16.00 4.74
C GLY A 538 39.76 -15.68 5.56
N PRO A 539 39.91 -15.02 6.73
CA PRO A 539 39.13 -15.26 7.95
C PRO A 539 37.64 -14.93 7.88
#